data_AF-A0A9Q4BWZ6-F1
#
_entry.id   AF-A0A9Q4BWZ6-F1
#
_cell.length_a   1.000
_cell.length_b   1.000
_cell.length_c   1.000
_cell.angle_alpha   90.00
_cell.angle_beta   90.00
_cell.angle_gamma   90.00
#
_symmetry.space_group_name_H-M   'P 1'
#
loop_
_entity.id
_entity.type
_entity.pdbx_description
1 polymer ?
#
loop_
_entity_poly.entity_id
_entity_poly.type
_entity_poly.pdbx_seq_one_letter_code
_entity_poly.pdbx_strand_id
1 'polypeptide(L)'
;MKTYPINASVNLIDNEDGTWTVDNKGDKIPAERVLDDNFDEGLCDKIRETMEKNKPKKDGWSDGGYKAMKESAQDASYENVGDQRKVKRKPGRRIKNSVAEMMEGGKIRAGNKIWNKNHTALIPNATDFFTVTTMRRMKDINPDDPDTGFERDEVVHKKIGDTPRRLAVRLPCNQPDLNFVTYYGKYSSATTDCRGDGEIAETKDGEIIDCLGEDCPSFEKGDCKKHGVLSVILEDAGRFGVVYKFRTTSRNSIDNLESSIDALTMASEGYPANIPLWLTLTPKETTIPKGPMKGKRKTIFMVNLEYRHGGYGELDEYVQKRAMIRAGKDPVAGMERALEANLALPEKIEDVIDIHDTFFPEQEA
;
A
#
# COMPACT_ATOMS: atom_id res chain seq x y z
N MET A 1 35.16 -14.31 -5.94
CA MET A 1 34.92 -14.80 -4.57
C MET A 1 33.50 -14.46 -4.13
N LYS A 2 32.67 -15.48 -3.90
CA LYS A 2 31.38 -15.37 -3.20
C LYS A 2 31.58 -15.82 -1.76
N THR A 3 30.98 -15.12 -0.81
CA THR A 3 31.01 -15.46 0.62
C THR A 3 29.63 -15.95 1.07
N TYR A 4 29.61 -17.08 1.79
CA TYR A 4 28.39 -17.66 2.35
C TYR A 4 28.49 -17.76 3.87
N PRO A 5 27.56 -17.15 4.63
CA PRO A 5 27.57 -17.21 6.08
C PRO A 5 27.09 -18.59 6.56
N ILE A 6 27.86 -19.25 7.45
CA ILE A 6 27.43 -20.49 8.12
C ILE A 6 26.88 -20.18 9.51
N ASN A 7 27.52 -19.28 10.25
CA ASN A 7 27.05 -18.76 11.55
C ASN A 7 27.68 -17.38 11.85
N ALA A 8 27.37 -16.79 13.01
CA ALA A 8 27.72 -15.41 13.37
C ALA A 8 29.24 -15.08 13.37
N SER A 9 30.12 -16.08 13.24
CA SER A 9 31.57 -15.91 13.33
C SER A 9 32.37 -16.67 12.26
N VAL A 10 31.71 -17.32 11.28
CA VAL A 10 32.39 -18.15 10.27
C VAL A 10 31.75 -18.00 8.89
N ASN A 11 32.56 -17.58 7.90
CA ASN A 11 32.19 -17.52 6.47
C ASN A 11 32.93 -18.60 5.67
N LEU A 12 32.29 -19.13 4.62
CA LEU A 12 32.96 -19.89 3.55
C LEU A 12 33.24 -18.99 2.35
N ILE A 13 34.45 -19.09 1.80
CA ILE A 13 34.90 -18.35 0.62
C ILE A 13 35.06 -19.33 -0.54
N ASP A 14 34.38 -19.05 -1.66
CA ASP A 14 34.50 -19.77 -2.93
C ASP A 14 35.76 -19.34 -3.67
N ASN A 15 36.73 -20.24 -3.82
CA ASN A 15 37.97 -20.00 -4.57
C ASN A 15 37.81 -20.42 -6.04
N GLU A 16 38.44 -19.68 -6.95
CA GLU A 16 38.37 -19.92 -8.41
C GLU A 16 38.96 -21.29 -8.84
N ASP A 17 39.71 -21.95 -7.94
CA ASP A 17 40.27 -23.29 -8.13
C ASP A 17 39.30 -24.43 -7.77
N GLY A 18 38.04 -24.11 -7.43
CA GLY A 18 37.05 -25.10 -7.02
C GLY A 18 37.32 -25.66 -5.63
N THR A 19 37.87 -24.86 -4.73
CA THR A 19 38.04 -25.21 -3.30
C THR A 19 37.37 -24.18 -2.41
N TRP A 20 36.96 -24.57 -1.20
CA TRP A 20 36.41 -23.66 -0.21
C TRP A 20 37.43 -23.36 0.89
N THR A 21 37.46 -22.13 1.37
CA THR A 21 38.25 -21.73 2.56
C THR A 21 37.35 -21.19 3.66
N VAL A 22 37.70 -21.49 4.91
CA VAL A 22 37.00 -20.98 6.09
C VAL A 22 37.68 -19.68 6.54
N ASP A 23 36.89 -18.62 6.70
CA ASP A 23 37.33 -17.28 7.11
C ASP A 23 37.79 -17.26 8.57
N ASN A 24 38.97 -17.84 8.82
CA ASN A 24 39.94 -17.52 9.89
C ASN A 24 41.16 -18.46 9.94
N LYS A 25 41.21 -19.54 9.16
CA LYS A 25 42.39 -20.40 9.03
C LYS A 25 42.44 -20.92 7.60
N GLY A 26 43.54 -20.65 6.89
CA GLY A 26 43.72 -20.90 5.45
C GLY A 26 43.74 -22.37 5.02
N ASP A 27 43.04 -23.26 5.72
CA ASP A 27 42.86 -24.64 5.34
C ASP A 27 41.86 -24.72 4.16
N LYS A 28 42.31 -25.32 3.06
CA LYS A 28 41.50 -25.54 1.86
C LYS A 28 40.73 -26.85 1.98
N ILE A 29 39.42 -26.80 1.74
CA ILE A 29 38.54 -27.96 1.70
C ILE A 29 38.16 -28.24 0.23
N PRO A 30 38.23 -29.50 -0.25
CA PRO A 30 37.79 -29.85 -1.60
C PRO A 30 36.33 -29.47 -1.84
N ALA A 31 35.98 -28.87 -2.98
CA ALA A 31 34.58 -28.61 -3.31
C ALA A 31 33.91 -29.88 -3.85
N GLU A 32 33.08 -30.51 -3.04
CA GLU A 32 32.01 -31.37 -3.55
C GLU A 32 30.82 -30.47 -3.91
N ARG A 33 30.28 -30.68 -5.11
CA ARG A 33 29.29 -29.81 -5.74
C ARG A 33 27.93 -30.00 -5.04
N VAL A 34 27.63 -29.19 -4.02
CA VAL A 34 26.31 -29.17 -3.36
C VAL A 34 25.30 -28.45 -4.27
N LEU A 35 24.83 -29.18 -5.27
CA LEU A 35 23.63 -28.87 -6.03
C LEU A 35 22.90 -30.20 -6.23
N ASP A 36 22.20 -30.62 -5.18
CA ASP A 36 20.93 -31.34 -5.22
C ASP A 36 20.53 -31.69 -3.78
N ASP A 37 19.22 -31.79 -3.53
CA ASP A 37 18.53 -31.86 -2.24
C ASP A 37 18.83 -33.10 -1.35
N ASN A 38 20.05 -33.63 -1.36
CA ASN A 38 20.48 -34.72 -0.48
C ASN A 38 21.60 -34.24 0.45
N PHE A 39 21.21 -34.00 1.70
CA PHE A 39 22.06 -33.67 2.84
C PHE A 39 23.04 -34.83 3.11
N ASP A 40 24.31 -34.67 2.73
CA ASP A 40 25.34 -35.70 2.97
C ASP A 40 25.91 -35.57 4.39
N GLU A 41 25.49 -36.49 5.28
CA GLU A 41 25.94 -36.56 6.68
C GLU A 41 27.47 -36.64 6.81
N GLY A 42 28.18 -37.15 5.79
CA GLY A 42 29.63 -37.31 5.80
C GLY A 42 30.42 -35.99 5.82
N LEU A 43 29.86 -34.88 5.31
CA LEU A 43 30.49 -33.57 5.34
C LEU A 43 30.39 -32.91 6.73
N CYS A 44 29.26 -33.12 7.42
CA CYS A 44 29.04 -32.65 8.78
C CYS A 44 30.01 -33.31 9.77
N ASP A 45 30.33 -34.59 9.58
CA ASP A 45 31.27 -35.31 10.44
C ASP A 45 32.71 -34.82 10.27
N LYS A 46 33.15 -34.53 9.03
CA LYS A 46 34.47 -33.92 8.77
C LYS A 46 34.59 -32.51 9.37
N ILE A 47 33.51 -31.71 9.32
CA ILE A 47 33.49 -30.38 9.94
C ILE A 47 33.54 -30.50 11.48
N ARG A 48 32.79 -31.44 12.07
CA ARG A 48 32.86 -31.71 13.52
C ARG A 48 34.25 -32.16 13.96
N GLU A 49 34.87 -33.10 13.25
CA GLU A 49 36.21 -33.61 13.58
C GLU A 49 37.27 -32.49 13.53
N THR A 50 37.11 -31.55 12.59
CA THR A 50 37.98 -30.37 12.46
C THR A 50 37.77 -29.36 13.60
N MET A 51 36.54 -29.22 14.09
CA MET A 51 36.22 -28.41 15.28
C MET A 51 36.73 -29.06 16.58
N GLU A 52 36.64 -30.39 16.69
CA GLU A 52 37.12 -31.15 17.85
C GLU A 52 38.65 -31.07 18.01
N LYS A 53 39.39 -31.20 16.90
CA LYS A 53 40.86 -31.07 16.85
C LYS A 53 41.36 -29.66 17.18
N ASN A 54 40.50 -28.64 17.02
CA ASN A 54 40.83 -27.23 17.26
C ASN A 54 40.31 -26.68 18.59
N LYS A 55 39.76 -27.51 19.50
CA LYS A 55 39.44 -27.08 20.87
C LYS A 55 40.73 -26.68 21.60
N PRO A 56 40.84 -25.45 22.15
CA PRO A 56 42.00 -25.06 22.92
C PRO A 56 42.11 -25.92 24.19
N LYS A 57 43.28 -26.51 24.44
CA LYS A 57 43.53 -27.35 25.62
C LYS A 57 43.41 -26.51 26.90
N LYS A 58 42.67 -27.03 27.87
CA LYS A 58 42.33 -26.36 29.12
C LYS A 58 43.33 -26.69 30.23
N ASP A 59 44.62 -26.77 29.92
CA ASP A 59 45.66 -27.14 30.89
C ASP A 59 46.69 -26.03 30.97
N GLY A 60 46.71 -25.31 32.10
CA GLY A 60 47.72 -24.29 32.39
C GLY A 60 47.17 -22.92 32.77
N TRP A 61 46.13 -22.85 33.62
CA TRP A 61 45.81 -21.61 34.33
C TRP A 61 46.59 -21.60 35.64
N SER A 62 47.73 -20.93 35.67
CA SER A 62 48.36 -20.51 36.92
C SER A 62 47.81 -19.14 37.31
N ASP A 63 47.46 -18.97 38.59
CA ASP A 63 46.85 -17.78 39.19
C ASP A 63 47.65 -16.47 39.01
N GLY A 64 48.84 -16.51 38.40
CA GLY A 64 49.62 -15.33 38.04
C GLY A 64 49.11 -14.60 36.78
N GLY A 65 48.42 -15.29 35.86
CA GLY A 65 47.97 -14.70 34.60
C GLY A 65 46.79 -13.73 34.76
N TYR A 66 45.89 -14.02 35.70
CA TYR A 66 44.73 -13.16 35.97
C TYR A 66 45.10 -11.88 36.72
N LYS A 67 46.23 -11.87 37.44
CA LYS A 67 46.73 -10.69 38.15
C LYS A 67 47.49 -9.75 37.24
N ALA A 68 48.33 -10.29 36.33
CA ALA A 68 49.00 -9.51 35.30
C ALA A 68 48.01 -8.87 34.30
N MET A 69 46.90 -9.56 33.96
CA MET A 69 45.82 -8.97 33.15
C MET A 69 44.99 -7.94 33.91
N LYS A 70 44.78 -8.08 35.22
CA LYS A 70 44.06 -7.06 36.01
C LYS A 70 44.90 -5.81 36.28
N GLU A 71 46.20 -5.95 36.55
CA GLU A 71 47.08 -4.80 36.75
C GLU A 71 47.36 -4.07 35.43
N SER A 72 47.55 -4.79 34.31
CA SER A 72 47.61 -4.15 32.98
C SER A 72 46.26 -3.61 32.47
N ALA A 73 45.13 -4.13 32.97
CA ALA A 73 43.80 -3.56 32.70
C ALA A 73 43.42 -2.41 33.65
N GLN A 74 44.13 -2.22 34.77
CA GLN A 74 43.93 -1.08 35.68
C GLN A 74 44.83 0.11 35.36
N ASP A 75 45.97 -0.11 34.70
CA ASP A 75 46.82 0.98 34.17
C ASP A 75 46.41 1.46 32.76
N ALA A 76 45.51 0.73 32.09
CA ALA A 76 44.78 1.24 30.93
C ALA A 76 43.51 1.95 31.43
N SER A 77 43.68 3.00 32.24
CA SER A 77 42.63 3.97 32.46
C SER A 77 42.19 4.50 31.09
N TYR A 78 40.96 4.17 30.72
CA TYR A 78 40.27 4.79 29.58
C TYR A 78 39.90 6.26 29.92
N GLU A 79 40.86 7.04 30.44
CA GLU A 79 40.78 8.50 30.54
C GLU A 79 41.23 9.19 29.24
N ASN A 80 41.47 8.44 28.17
CA ASN A 80 41.72 8.99 26.84
C ASN A 80 40.91 8.28 25.73
N VAL A 81 39.59 8.18 25.91
CA VAL A 81 38.65 8.21 24.77
C VAL A 81 37.98 9.58 24.75
N GLY A 82 38.83 10.61 24.73
CA GLY A 82 38.43 11.91 24.21
C GLY A 82 37.99 11.74 22.76
N ASP A 83 36.71 12.02 22.52
CA ASP A 83 36.17 12.40 21.22
C ASP A 83 36.46 11.41 20.06
N GLN A 84 35.95 10.19 20.18
CA GLN A 84 35.73 9.33 19.01
C GLN A 84 34.58 9.93 18.17
N ARG A 85 34.93 11.00 17.46
CA ARG A 85 34.26 11.61 16.30
C ARG A 85 32.75 11.70 16.44
N LYS A 86 32.27 12.90 16.82
CA LYS A 86 31.10 13.49 16.17
C LYS A 86 31.35 13.51 14.65
N VAL A 87 31.16 12.38 13.97
CA VAL A 87 30.98 12.39 12.53
C VAL A 87 29.74 13.26 12.34
N LYS A 88 29.94 14.52 11.94
CA LYS A 88 28.84 15.38 11.53
C LYS A 88 28.09 14.56 10.50
N ARG A 89 26.94 14.00 10.88
CA ARG A 89 26.09 13.25 9.95
C ARG A 89 25.87 14.22 8.81
N LYS A 90 26.46 13.93 7.65
CA LYS A 90 26.22 14.75 6.46
C LYS A 90 24.70 14.82 6.33
N PRO A 91 24.13 16.01 6.04
CA PRO A 91 22.69 16.12 5.90
C PRO A 91 22.24 15.02 4.92
N GLY A 92 21.26 14.22 5.34
CA GLY A 92 20.65 13.25 4.44
C GLY A 92 20.21 13.99 3.19
N ARG A 93 20.46 13.41 2.00
CA ARG A 93 20.17 14.09 0.72
C ARG A 93 18.67 14.13 0.38
N ARG A 94 17.80 13.51 1.18
CA ARG A 94 16.34 13.67 1.05
C ARG A 94 15.93 15.01 1.66
N ILE A 95 15.09 15.74 0.93
CA ILE A 95 14.43 16.94 1.43
C ILE A 95 13.55 16.50 2.61
N LYS A 96 13.83 17.01 3.81
CA LYS A 96 13.08 16.62 5.02
C LYS A 96 11.63 17.15 5.02
N ASN A 97 11.39 18.22 4.28
CA ASN A 97 10.08 18.87 4.17
C ASN A 97 9.33 18.45 2.88
N SER A 98 9.85 17.48 2.12
CA SER A 98 9.07 16.88 1.03
C SER A 98 8.30 15.70 1.59
N VAL A 99 6.99 15.76 1.50
CA VAL A 99 6.15 14.64 1.91
C VAL A 99 6.08 13.65 0.75
N ALA A 100 6.36 12.38 1.04
CA ALA A 100 6.40 11.35 0.00
C ALA A 100 4.98 10.89 -0.30
N GLU A 101 4.57 10.95 -1.56
CA GLU A 101 3.26 10.50 -2.01
C GLU A 101 3.37 9.27 -2.91
N MET A 102 2.30 8.49 -2.95
CA MET A 102 2.12 7.48 -3.99
C MET A 102 1.78 8.17 -5.31
N MET A 103 2.50 7.80 -6.36
CA MET A 103 2.20 8.29 -7.70
C MET A 103 0.85 7.71 -8.16
N GLU A 104 -0.13 8.57 -8.43
CA GLU A 104 -1.35 8.18 -9.13
C GLU A 104 -1.03 7.90 -10.60
N GLY A 105 -1.16 6.65 -11.03
CA GLY A 105 -0.83 6.23 -12.40
C GLY A 105 -2.03 6.10 -13.32
N GLY A 106 -3.23 6.16 -12.77
CA GLY A 106 -4.48 6.01 -13.48
C GLY A 106 -5.68 5.99 -12.55
N LYS A 107 -6.87 5.92 -13.16
CA LYS A 107 -8.15 5.96 -12.45
C LYS A 107 -8.94 4.72 -12.74
N ILE A 108 -9.72 4.29 -11.76
CA ILE A 108 -10.72 3.24 -11.91
C ILE A 108 -12.08 3.92 -11.86
N ARG A 109 -12.95 3.64 -12.82
CA ARG A 109 -14.31 4.16 -12.91
C ARG A 109 -15.31 3.01 -12.98
N ALA A 110 -16.47 3.20 -12.37
CA ALA A 110 -17.63 2.28 -12.44
C ALA A 110 -18.87 3.05 -12.93
N GLY A 111 -18.67 3.83 -13.99
CA GLY A 111 -19.67 4.69 -14.59
C GLY A 111 -19.03 5.58 -15.65
N ASN A 112 -19.88 6.13 -16.50
CA ASN A 112 -19.56 7.17 -17.48
C ASN A 112 -20.62 8.26 -17.39
N LYS A 113 -20.38 9.45 -17.92
CA LYS A 113 -21.48 10.39 -18.22
C LYS A 113 -22.05 10.09 -19.59
N ILE A 114 -23.34 10.36 -19.70
CA ILE A 114 -24.09 10.34 -20.96
C ILE A 114 -24.81 11.66 -21.11
N TRP A 115 -25.12 12.05 -22.34
CA TRP A 115 -26.00 13.18 -22.58
C TRP A 115 -27.40 12.93 -22.00
N ASN A 116 -27.98 13.95 -21.40
CA ASN A 116 -29.40 13.93 -21.07
C ASN A 116 -30.24 13.82 -22.34
N LYS A 117 -31.54 13.54 -22.20
CA LYS A 117 -32.45 13.35 -23.36
C LYS A 117 -32.49 14.54 -24.31
N ASN A 118 -32.17 15.74 -23.83
CA ASN A 118 -32.22 16.98 -24.61
C ASN A 118 -30.84 17.38 -25.16
N HIS A 119 -29.79 16.57 -24.93
CA HIS A 119 -28.39 16.89 -25.25
C HIS A 119 -27.92 18.26 -24.71
N THR A 120 -28.46 18.71 -23.57
CA THR A 120 -28.07 20.00 -22.96
C THR A 120 -27.04 19.84 -21.86
N ALA A 121 -27.01 18.70 -21.18
CA ALA A 121 -26.10 18.45 -20.07
C ALA A 121 -25.67 16.99 -20.01
N LEU A 122 -24.45 16.76 -19.54
CA LEU A 122 -23.91 15.44 -19.22
C LEU A 122 -24.38 15.00 -17.84
N ILE A 123 -24.97 13.80 -17.76
CA ILE A 123 -25.46 13.22 -16.50
C ILE A 123 -24.68 11.95 -16.15
N PRO A 124 -24.38 11.71 -14.87
CA PRO A 124 -23.75 10.47 -14.44
C PRO A 124 -24.61 9.24 -14.76
N ASN A 125 -23.99 8.23 -15.38
CA ASN A 125 -24.57 6.94 -15.70
C ASN A 125 -23.71 5.82 -15.07
N ALA A 126 -24.31 5.05 -14.17
CA ALA A 126 -23.63 3.92 -13.55
C ALA A 126 -23.55 2.76 -14.56
N THR A 127 -22.35 2.25 -14.79
CA THR A 127 -22.10 1.06 -15.62
C THR A 127 -22.03 -0.18 -14.76
N ASP A 128 -22.12 -1.34 -15.40
CA ASP A 128 -22.04 -2.64 -14.75
C ASP A 128 -20.67 -3.32 -14.92
N PHE A 129 -19.68 -2.56 -15.38
CA PHE A 129 -18.27 -2.90 -15.54
C PHE A 129 -17.37 -1.72 -15.16
N PHE A 130 -16.09 -2.02 -14.92
CA PHE A 130 -15.04 -1.05 -14.66
C PHE A 130 -14.36 -0.55 -15.93
N THR A 131 -13.96 0.71 -15.94
CA THR A 131 -13.05 1.29 -16.93
C THR A 131 -11.79 1.78 -16.23
N VAL A 132 -10.62 1.40 -16.75
CA VAL A 132 -9.32 1.87 -16.25
C VAL A 132 -8.76 2.90 -17.22
N THR A 133 -8.42 4.08 -16.71
CA THR A 133 -7.86 5.18 -17.51
C THR A 133 -6.45 5.53 -17.05
N THR A 134 -5.68 6.14 -17.94
CA THR A 134 -4.41 6.79 -17.61
C THR A 134 -4.65 8.13 -16.94
N MET A 135 -3.58 8.86 -16.59
CA MET A 135 -3.66 10.25 -16.13
C MET A 135 -3.61 11.28 -17.26
N ARG A 136 -3.52 10.85 -18.53
CA ARG A 136 -3.52 11.77 -19.66
C ARG A 136 -4.95 12.20 -19.99
N ARG A 137 -5.22 13.51 -19.96
CA ARG A 137 -6.52 14.05 -20.39
C ARG A 137 -6.71 13.83 -21.89
N MET A 138 -7.94 13.51 -22.30
CA MET A 138 -8.29 13.43 -23.73
C MET A 138 -8.21 14.81 -24.38
N LYS A 139 -7.74 14.86 -25.63
CA LYS A 139 -7.65 16.11 -26.40
C LYS A 139 -8.98 16.51 -27.03
N ASP A 140 -9.76 15.52 -27.47
CA ASP A 140 -11.05 15.70 -28.11
C ASP A 140 -12.10 14.94 -27.30
N ILE A 141 -13.16 15.62 -26.85
CA ILE A 141 -14.31 14.98 -26.20
C ILE A 141 -15.08 14.25 -27.30
N ASN A 142 -15.13 12.91 -27.24
CA ASN A 142 -15.96 12.14 -28.15
C ASN A 142 -17.44 12.44 -27.81
N PRO A 143 -18.25 12.97 -28.75
CA PRO A 143 -19.67 13.25 -28.49
C PRO A 143 -20.46 12.00 -28.05
N ASP A 144 -20.02 10.81 -28.50
CA ASP A 144 -20.68 9.52 -28.26
C ASP A 144 -20.22 8.83 -26.97
N ASP A 145 -19.03 9.19 -26.46
CA ASP A 145 -18.53 8.76 -25.15
C ASP A 145 -17.89 9.98 -24.46
N PRO A 146 -18.73 10.87 -23.93
CA PRO A 146 -18.29 12.20 -23.50
C PRO A 146 -17.43 12.18 -22.23
N ASP A 147 -17.26 11.02 -21.59
CA ASP A 147 -16.73 10.98 -20.24
C ASP A 147 -15.91 9.75 -19.92
N THR A 148 -14.69 9.78 -20.39
CA THR A 148 -13.59 9.34 -19.54
C THR A 148 -12.76 10.50 -19.01
N GLY A 149 -12.79 11.69 -19.64
CA GLY A 149 -11.92 12.85 -19.34
C GLY A 149 -10.42 12.57 -19.48
N PHE A 150 -10.06 11.30 -19.51
CA PHE A 150 -8.76 10.67 -19.44
C PHE A 150 -8.74 9.50 -20.42
N GLU A 151 -7.62 9.32 -21.11
CA GLU A 151 -7.49 8.22 -22.09
C GLU A 151 -7.60 6.86 -21.40
N ARG A 152 -8.41 5.96 -21.98
CA ARG A 152 -8.50 4.56 -21.57
C ARG A 152 -7.12 3.89 -21.63
N ASP A 153 -6.79 3.12 -20.59
CA ASP A 153 -5.52 2.39 -20.54
C ASP A 153 -5.63 1.10 -21.35
N GLU A 154 -5.35 1.20 -22.64
CA GLU A 154 -5.40 0.07 -23.59
C GLU A 154 -4.40 -1.05 -23.24
N VAL A 155 -3.31 -0.75 -22.52
CA VAL A 155 -2.34 -1.78 -22.10
C VAL A 155 -2.94 -2.65 -20.99
N VAL A 156 -3.63 -2.01 -20.05
CA VAL A 156 -4.37 -2.70 -18.98
C VAL A 156 -5.56 -3.45 -19.57
N HIS A 157 -6.37 -2.80 -20.41
CA HIS A 157 -7.60 -3.38 -20.98
C HIS A 157 -7.32 -4.60 -21.89
N LYS A 158 -6.15 -4.70 -22.52
CA LYS A 158 -5.72 -5.93 -23.21
C LYS A 158 -5.63 -7.16 -22.29
N LYS A 159 -5.43 -6.98 -20.98
CA LYS A 159 -5.33 -8.08 -20.00
C LYS A 159 -6.65 -8.35 -19.29
N ILE A 160 -7.37 -7.29 -18.89
CA ILE A 160 -8.61 -7.41 -18.11
C ILE A 160 -9.87 -7.52 -19.00
N GLY A 161 -9.74 -7.29 -20.31
CA GLY A 161 -10.84 -7.27 -21.26
C GLY A 161 -11.52 -5.90 -21.36
N ASP A 162 -12.55 -5.81 -22.21
CA ASP A 162 -13.18 -4.54 -22.52
C ASP A 162 -14.14 -4.05 -21.44
N THR A 163 -14.93 -4.96 -20.89
CA THR A 163 -15.96 -4.68 -19.87
C THR A 163 -15.75 -5.54 -18.60
N PRO A 164 -14.64 -5.35 -17.87
CA PRO A 164 -14.31 -6.14 -16.69
C PRO A 164 -15.27 -5.84 -15.53
N ARG A 165 -15.86 -6.87 -14.93
CA ARG A 165 -16.69 -6.73 -13.70
C ARG A 165 -15.91 -6.90 -12.40
N ARG A 166 -14.65 -7.29 -12.51
CA ARG A 166 -13.71 -7.48 -11.41
C ARG A 166 -12.30 -7.05 -11.82
N LEU A 167 -11.56 -6.47 -10.89
CA LEU A 167 -10.14 -6.09 -11.08
C LEU A 167 -9.28 -6.74 -10.00
N ALA A 168 -8.13 -7.29 -10.39
CA ALA A 168 -7.16 -7.83 -9.46
C ALA A 168 -6.39 -6.70 -8.79
N VAL A 169 -6.61 -6.49 -7.49
CA VAL A 169 -6.05 -5.34 -6.76
C VAL A 169 -5.37 -5.76 -5.47
N ARG A 170 -4.55 -4.86 -4.93
CA ARG A 170 -3.97 -4.96 -3.59
C ARG A 170 -4.03 -3.62 -2.88
N LEU A 171 -4.20 -3.66 -1.56
CA LEU A 171 -4.09 -2.46 -0.72
C LEU A 171 -2.61 -2.09 -0.53
N PRO A 172 -2.22 -0.81 -0.70
CA PRO A 172 -0.84 -0.37 -0.49
C PRO A 172 -0.43 -0.30 0.98
N CYS A 173 -1.37 -0.03 1.89
CA CYS A 173 -1.13 0.25 3.31
C CYS A 173 -1.82 -0.79 4.22
N ASN A 174 -1.30 -0.97 5.42
CA ASN A 174 -1.92 -1.72 6.50
C ASN A 174 -3.03 -0.89 7.17
N GLN A 175 -2.85 0.43 7.28
CA GLN A 175 -3.85 1.33 7.85
C GLN A 175 -5.03 1.53 6.86
N PRO A 176 -6.28 1.24 7.28
CA PRO A 176 -7.47 1.42 6.45
C PRO A 176 -7.62 2.82 5.85
N ASP A 177 -7.46 3.86 6.67
CA ASP A 177 -7.70 5.25 6.30
C ASP A 177 -6.74 5.77 5.21
N LEU A 178 -5.55 5.17 5.12
CA LEU A 178 -4.59 5.48 4.05
C LEU A 178 -4.94 4.82 2.72
N ASN A 179 -5.68 3.71 2.77
CA ASN A 179 -6.15 3.02 1.57
C ASN A 179 -7.46 3.62 1.07
N PHE A 180 -8.39 3.94 1.96
CA PHE A 180 -9.70 4.49 1.61
C PHE A 180 -10.01 5.73 2.43
N VAL A 181 -9.76 6.89 1.82
CA VAL A 181 -10.05 8.18 2.46
C VAL A 181 -11.52 8.50 2.23
N THR A 182 -12.30 8.61 3.30
CA THR A 182 -13.72 8.97 3.26
C THR A 182 -13.98 10.28 4.00
N TYR A 183 -14.95 11.07 3.51
CA TYR A 183 -15.27 12.38 4.07
C TYR A 183 -16.62 12.88 3.55
N TYR A 184 -17.22 13.84 4.25
CA TYR A 184 -18.32 14.66 3.76
C TYR A 184 -17.75 15.88 3.04
N GLY A 185 -18.28 16.19 1.86
CA GLY A 185 -17.82 17.31 1.05
C GLY A 185 -18.97 18.07 0.42
N LYS A 186 -18.93 19.40 0.52
CA LYS A 186 -19.77 20.32 -0.23
C LYS A 186 -18.90 21.05 -1.25
N TYR A 187 -19.27 20.98 -2.52
CA TYR A 187 -18.51 21.58 -3.61
C TYR A 187 -19.35 22.64 -4.34
N SER A 188 -18.75 23.79 -4.63
CA SER A 188 -19.32 24.85 -5.47
C SER A 188 -18.33 25.16 -6.61
N SER A 189 -18.77 24.98 -7.85
CA SER A 189 -18.08 25.36 -9.10
C SER A 189 -16.55 25.23 -9.06
N ALA A 190 -16.06 24.00 -8.87
CA ALA A 190 -14.64 23.62 -8.75
C ALA A 190 -13.87 24.05 -7.48
N THR A 191 -14.57 24.47 -6.42
CA THR A 191 -14.00 24.70 -5.08
C THR A 191 -14.74 23.90 -4.02
N THR A 192 -14.04 23.54 -2.95
CA THR A 192 -14.64 22.87 -1.79
C THR A 192 -15.13 23.94 -0.81
N ASP A 193 -16.45 24.05 -0.59
CA ASP A 193 -17.03 24.98 0.39
C ASP A 193 -16.65 24.55 1.82
N CYS A 194 -16.82 23.26 2.09
CA CYS A 194 -16.41 22.62 3.32
C CYS A 194 -16.14 21.13 3.12
N ARG A 195 -15.24 20.59 3.94
CA ARG A 195 -14.89 19.18 3.99
C ARG A 195 -14.78 18.72 5.43
N GLY A 196 -15.43 17.63 5.81
CA GLY A 196 -15.44 17.16 7.19
C GLY A 196 -15.58 15.66 7.34
N ASP A 197 -15.40 15.19 8.56
CA ASP A 197 -15.48 13.78 8.95
C ASP A 197 -16.84 13.39 9.56
N GLY A 198 -17.72 14.38 9.78
CA GLY A 198 -19.00 14.18 10.46
C GLY A 198 -19.00 14.62 11.91
N GLU A 199 -17.87 15.11 12.43
CA GLU A 199 -17.74 15.80 13.72
C GLU A 199 -17.21 17.22 13.53
N ILE A 200 -16.15 17.37 12.74
CA ILE A 200 -15.56 18.67 12.36
C ILE A 200 -15.46 18.81 10.85
N ALA A 201 -15.47 20.05 10.37
CA ALA A 201 -15.22 20.37 8.97
C ALA A 201 -14.30 21.58 8.85
N GLU A 202 -13.44 21.57 7.84
CA GLU A 202 -12.65 22.71 7.40
C GLU A 202 -13.38 23.43 6.25
N THR A 203 -13.54 24.74 6.36
CA THR A 203 -14.11 25.57 5.28
C THR A 203 -13.05 25.93 4.24
N LYS A 204 -13.48 26.47 3.10
CA LYS A 204 -12.58 27.01 2.05
C LYS A 204 -11.54 28.02 2.58
N ASP A 205 -11.86 28.71 3.67
CA ASP A 205 -11.02 29.76 4.27
C ASP A 205 -10.09 29.20 5.37
N GLY A 206 -10.14 27.87 5.61
CA GLY A 206 -9.35 27.18 6.62
C GLY A 206 -9.94 27.24 8.04
N GLU A 207 -11.19 27.66 8.19
CA GLU A 207 -11.85 27.70 9.50
C GLU A 207 -12.41 26.33 9.87
N ILE A 208 -12.22 25.92 11.12
CA ILE A 208 -12.78 24.69 11.67
C ILE A 208 -14.17 24.98 12.24
N ILE A 209 -15.17 24.25 11.74
CA ILE A 209 -16.58 24.34 12.15
C ILE A 209 -17.12 22.96 12.55
N ASP A 210 -18.24 22.95 13.28
CA ASP A 210 -18.94 21.69 13.60
C ASP A 210 -19.54 21.06 12.34
N CYS A 211 -19.26 19.78 12.12
CA CYS A 211 -19.88 18.98 11.07
C CYS A 211 -20.96 18.09 11.68
N LEU A 212 -22.19 18.17 11.14
CA LEU A 212 -23.30 17.33 11.60
C LEU A 212 -23.49 16.07 10.73
N GLY A 213 -22.53 15.76 9.86
CA GLY A 213 -22.60 14.59 8.97
C GLY A 213 -23.91 14.51 8.17
N GLU A 214 -24.65 13.41 8.35
CA GLU A 214 -25.93 13.18 7.65
C GLU A 214 -27.07 14.09 8.14
N ASP A 215 -26.99 14.61 9.37
CA ASP A 215 -27.97 15.53 9.96
C ASP A 215 -27.73 17.00 9.54
N CYS A 216 -26.68 17.25 8.74
CA CYS A 216 -26.39 18.58 8.22
C CYS A 216 -27.48 19.04 7.22
N PRO A 217 -28.01 20.28 7.32
CA PRO A 217 -28.99 20.80 6.37
C PRO A 217 -28.50 20.77 4.90
N SER A 218 -27.19 20.91 4.69
CA SER A 218 -26.59 20.83 3.35
C SER A 218 -26.59 19.40 2.80
N PHE A 219 -26.44 18.39 3.68
CA PHE A 219 -26.52 16.99 3.29
C PHE A 219 -27.97 16.60 2.95
N GLU A 220 -28.94 17.02 3.76
CA GLU A 220 -30.36 16.77 3.50
C GLU A 220 -30.85 17.35 2.17
N LYS A 221 -30.34 18.53 1.80
CA LYS A 221 -30.62 19.20 0.52
C LYS A 221 -29.91 18.56 -0.67
N GLY A 222 -28.87 17.75 -0.44
CA GLY A 222 -28.07 17.09 -1.47
C GLY A 222 -26.90 17.92 -2.00
N ASP A 223 -26.60 19.06 -1.38
CA ASP A 223 -25.46 19.93 -1.71
C ASP A 223 -24.14 19.36 -1.14
N CYS A 224 -24.24 18.67 0.01
CA CYS A 224 -23.14 17.92 0.62
C CYS A 224 -23.34 16.41 0.39
N LYS A 225 -22.26 15.69 0.05
CA LYS A 225 -22.28 14.23 -0.20
C LYS A 225 -21.17 13.54 0.59
N LYS A 226 -21.33 12.23 0.82
CA LYS A 226 -20.21 11.36 1.20
C LYS A 226 -19.31 11.15 -0.02
N HIS A 227 -18.01 11.23 0.18
CA HIS A 227 -16.97 10.96 -0.80
C HIS A 227 -16.07 9.85 -0.29
N GLY A 228 -15.57 9.03 -1.21
CA GLY A 228 -14.58 8.00 -0.93
C GLY A 228 -13.53 7.96 -2.03
N VAL A 229 -12.26 7.91 -1.64
CA VAL A 229 -11.11 7.81 -2.53
C VAL A 229 -10.31 6.57 -2.17
N LEU A 230 -10.55 5.48 -2.90
CA LEU A 230 -9.88 4.21 -2.70
C LEU A 230 -8.60 4.17 -3.54
N SER A 231 -7.45 3.99 -2.90
CA SER A 231 -6.14 3.82 -3.52
C SER A 231 -5.76 2.35 -3.52
N VAL A 232 -5.51 1.79 -4.70
CA VAL A 232 -5.14 0.37 -4.87
C VAL A 232 -3.99 0.20 -5.83
N ILE A 233 -3.23 -0.86 -5.66
CA ILE A 233 -2.28 -1.35 -6.66
C ILE A 233 -3.03 -2.27 -7.60
N LEU A 234 -3.06 -1.94 -8.89
CA LEU A 234 -3.67 -2.78 -9.93
C LEU A 234 -2.65 -3.82 -10.42
N GLU A 235 -2.90 -5.11 -10.17
CA GLU A 235 -1.93 -6.17 -10.51
C GLU A 235 -1.69 -6.23 -12.02
N ASP A 236 -2.76 -6.15 -12.82
CA ASP A 236 -2.70 -6.26 -14.27
C ASP A 236 -1.96 -5.10 -14.95
N ALA A 237 -1.82 -3.95 -14.26
CA ALA A 237 -1.01 -2.85 -14.76
C ALA A 237 0.48 -3.20 -14.87
N GLY A 238 0.98 -4.14 -14.04
CA GLY A 238 2.40 -4.50 -14.02
C GLY A 238 3.32 -3.33 -13.63
N ARG A 239 2.79 -2.32 -12.92
CA ARG A 239 3.51 -1.11 -12.51
C ARG A 239 3.65 -1.10 -10.98
N PHE A 240 4.87 -1.35 -10.50
CA PHE A 240 5.18 -1.24 -9.07
C PHE A 240 5.46 0.22 -8.68
N GLY A 241 5.06 0.62 -7.48
CA GLY A 241 5.24 2.00 -6.98
C GLY A 241 4.20 3.01 -7.49
N VAL A 242 3.12 2.51 -8.08
CA VAL A 242 2.04 3.30 -8.67
C VAL A 242 0.71 2.83 -8.09
N VAL A 243 -0.17 3.77 -7.76
CA VAL A 243 -1.55 3.46 -7.34
C VAL A 243 -2.56 3.93 -8.37
N TYR A 244 -3.69 3.23 -8.39
CA TYR A 244 -4.88 3.58 -9.14
C TYR A 244 -5.94 4.02 -8.14
N LYS A 245 -6.60 5.15 -8.42
CA LYS A 245 -7.63 5.69 -7.53
C LYS A 245 -9.03 5.41 -8.07
N PHE A 246 -9.89 4.88 -7.22
CA PHE A 246 -11.33 4.78 -7.44
C PHE A 246 -12.02 5.83 -6.56
N ARG A 247 -12.59 6.85 -7.21
CA ARG A 247 -13.34 7.93 -6.55
C ARG A 247 -14.83 7.58 -6.63
N THR A 248 -15.58 7.78 -5.54
CA THR A 248 -17.03 7.50 -5.49
C THR A 248 -17.77 8.47 -4.57
N THR A 249 -19.02 8.79 -4.92
CA THR A 249 -20.00 9.43 -4.02
C THR A 249 -21.20 8.52 -3.69
N SER A 250 -21.12 7.25 -4.09
CA SER A 250 -22.17 6.27 -3.81
C SER A 250 -22.07 5.82 -2.36
N ARG A 251 -23.06 6.19 -1.54
CA ARG A 251 -23.18 5.75 -0.13
C ARG A 251 -23.02 4.25 0.01
N ASN A 252 -23.74 3.46 -0.80
CA ASN A 252 -23.64 2.00 -0.72
C ASN A 252 -22.25 1.46 -1.05
N SER A 253 -21.54 2.07 -2.01
CA SER A 253 -20.19 1.62 -2.35
C SER A 253 -19.19 2.02 -1.26
N ILE A 254 -19.36 3.20 -0.66
CA ILE A 254 -18.51 3.66 0.45
C ILE A 254 -18.70 2.75 1.67
N ASP A 255 -19.93 2.57 2.13
CA ASP A 255 -20.25 1.75 3.30
C ASP A 255 -19.77 0.28 3.12
N ASN A 256 -19.91 -0.28 1.90
CA ASN A 256 -19.41 -1.63 1.57
C ASN A 256 -17.88 -1.73 1.60
N LEU A 257 -17.19 -0.74 1.02
CA LEU A 257 -15.73 -0.71 0.95
C LEU A 257 -15.11 -0.55 2.35
N GLU A 258 -15.64 0.36 3.18
CA GLU A 258 -15.22 0.51 4.59
C GLU A 258 -15.37 -0.82 5.33
N SER A 259 -16.57 -1.42 5.26
CA SER A 259 -16.85 -2.70 5.94
C SER A 259 -15.93 -3.83 5.48
N SER A 260 -15.60 -3.88 4.19
CA SER A 260 -14.71 -4.91 3.63
C SER A 260 -13.26 -4.69 4.04
N ILE A 261 -12.78 -3.45 4.04
CA ILE A 261 -11.41 -3.14 4.47
C ILE A 261 -11.26 -3.44 5.96
N ASP A 262 -12.24 -3.09 6.79
CA ASP A 262 -12.23 -3.42 8.22
C ASP A 262 -12.22 -4.93 8.45
N ALA A 263 -13.09 -5.67 7.76
CA ALA A 263 -13.12 -7.12 7.84
C ALA A 263 -11.79 -7.76 7.40
N LEU A 264 -11.17 -7.26 6.32
CA LEU A 264 -9.85 -7.69 5.87
C LEU A 264 -8.75 -7.34 6.88
N THR A 265 -8.82 -6.17 7.49
CA THR A 265 -7.85 -5.72 8.51
C THR A 265 -7.94 -6.61 9.74
N MET A 266 -9.16 -6.93 10.20
CA MET A 266 -9.38 -7.87 11.30
C MET A 266 -8.89 -9.27 10.96
N ALA A 267 -9.25 -9.81 9.79
CA ALA A 267 -8.86 -11.16 9.37
C ALA A 267 -7.36 -11.30 9.08
N SER A 268 -6.67 -10.21 8.77
CA SER A 268 -5.23 -10.19 8.51
C SER A 268 -4.37 -9.78 9.71
N GLU A 269 -4.96 -9.74 10.91
CA GLU A 269 -4.30 -9.34 12.15
C GLU A 269 -3.65 -7.94 12.06
N GLY A 270 -4.29 -7.03 11.31
CA GLY A 270 -3.82 -5.66 11.09
C GLY A 270 -2.85 -5.50 9.91
N TYR A 271 -2.71 -6.49 9.03
CA TYR A 271 -1.79 -6.44 7.89
C TYR A 271 -2.49 -6.65 6.52
N PRO A 272 -3.49 -5.83 6.16
CA PRO A 272 -4.21 -5.98 4.91
C PRO A 272 -3.40 -5.59 3.66
N ALA A 273 -2.27 -4.87 3.84
CA ALA A 273 -1.42 -4.44 2.72
C ALA A 273 -0.95 -5.63 1.91
N ASN A 274 -0.97 -5.54 0.59
CA ASN A 274 -0.45 -6.54 -0.33
C ASN A 274 -1.18 -7.91 -0.27
N ILE A 275 -2.37 -7.98 0.32
CA ILE A 275 -3.26 -9.15 0.16
C ILE A 275 -3.86 -9.10 -1.26
N PRO A 276 -3.89 -10.23 -2.00
CA PRO A 276 -4.52 -10.30 -3.32
C PRO A 276 -6.05 -10.28 -3.19
N LEU A 277 -6.66 -9.23 -3.72
CA LEU A 277 -8.09 -8.98 -3.64
C LEU A 277 -8.70 -8.86 -5.04
N TRP A 278 -10.01 -9.09 -5.11
CA TRP A 278 -10.86 -8.64 -6.20
C TRP A 278 -11.55 -7.34 -5.79
N LEU A 279 -11.46 -6.32 -6.64
CA LEU A 279 -12.41 -5.21 -6.64
C LEU A 279 -13.57 -5.63 -7.54
N THR A 280 -14.77 -5.82 -6.99
CA THR A 280 -15.93 -6.38 -7.72
C THR A 280 -17.06 -5.37 -7.85
N LEU A 281 -17.90 -5.53 -8.89
CA LEU A 281 -19.19 -4.84 -9.03
C LEU A 281 -20.33 -5.83 -8.76
N THR A 282 -21.02 -5.61 -7.63
CA THR A 282 -22.12 -6.48 -7.20
C THR A 282 -23.47 -5.79 -7.41
N PRO A 283 -24.42 -6.41 -8.12
CA PRO A 283 -25.76 -5.86 -8.30
C PRO A 283 -26.57 -5.94 -7.00
N LYS A 284 -27.33 -4.89 -6.70
CA LYS A 284 -28.36 -4.87 -5.66
C LYS A 284 -29.62 -4.23 -6.18
N GLU A 285 -30.75 -4.91 -5.98
CA GLU A 285 -32.06 -4.29 -6.21
C GLU A 285 -32.33 -3.29 -5.09
N THR A 286 -32.60 -2.05 -5.47
CA THR A 286 -33.01 -1.01 -4.54
C THR A 286 -34.34 -0.42 -4.97
N THR A 287 -35.16 -0.06 -3.99
CA THR A 287 -36.39 0.67 -4.24
C THR A 287 -36.09 2.15 -4.20
N ILE A 288 -36.44 2.89 -5.25
CA ILE A 288 -36.19 4.33 -5.33
C ILE A 288 -36.96 5.04 -4.20
N PRO A 289 -36.28 5.74 -3.27
CA PRO A 289 -36.93 6.28 -2.08
C PRO A 289 -37.60 7.65 -2.32
N LYS A 290 -37.08 8.45 -3.26
CA LYS A 290 -37.49 9.84 -3.53
C LYS A 290 -37.65 10.09 -5.04
N GLY A 291 -38.46 11.08 -5.41
CA GLY A 291 -38.64 11.52 -6.80
C GLY A 291 -39.80 10.85 -7.56
N PRO A 292 -39.94 11.14 -8.87
CA PRO A 292 -41.11 10.73 -9.67
C PRO A 292 -41.19 9.21 -9.93
N MET A 293 -40.11 8.47 -9.66
CA MET A 293 -40.06 7.00 -9.76
C MET A 293 -40.07 6.30 -8.40
N LYS A 294 -40.51 6.99 -7.33
CA LYS A 294 -40.62 6.42 -5.98
C LYS A 294 -41.37 5.08 -6.00
N GLY A 295 -40.82 4.06 -5.34
CA GLY A 295 -41.43 2.72 -5.24
C GLY A 295 -41.08 1.76 -6.39
N LYS A 296 -40.43 2.22 -7.46
CA LYS A 296 -39.91 1.30 -8.50
C LYS A 296 -38.60 0.66 -8.06
N ARG A 297 -38.37 -0.59 -8.50
CA ARG A 297 -37.09 -1.27 -8.33
C ARG A 297 -36.09 -0.80 -9.38
N LYS A 298 -34.86 -0.56 -8.95
CA LYS A 298 -33.71 -0.26 -9.79
C LYS A 298 -32.53 -1.09 -9.33
N THR A 299 -31.87 -1.77 -10.26
CA THR A 299 -30.59 -2.42 -9.99
C THR A 299 -29.50 -1.36 -9.95
N ILE A 300 -28.77 -1.30 -8.84
CA ILE A 300 -27.56 -0.50 -8.69
C ILE A 300 -26.36 -1.45 -8.59
N PHE A 301 -25.22 -1.05 -9.15
CA PHE A 301 -23.97 -1.78 -9.00
C PHE A 301 -23.13 -1.08 -7.94
N MET A 302 -22.74 -1.83 -6.91
CA MET A 302 -21.93 -1.33 -5.81
C MET A 302 -20.57 -1.99 -5.87
N VAL A 303 -19.56 -1.25 -5.45
CA VAL A 303 -18.19 -1.76 -5.42
C VAL A 303 -17.92 -2.47 -4.10
N ASN A 304 -17.19 -3.57 -4.16
CA ASN A 304 -16.82 -4.38 -3.01
C ASN A 304 -15.36 -4.86 -3.12
N LEU A 305 -14.74 -5.23 -1.98
CA LEU A 305 -13.43 -5.88 -1.92
C LEU A 305 -13.56 -7.30 -1.39
N GLU A 306 -13.00 -8.26 -2.12
CA GLU A 306 -13.13 -9.69 -1.80
C GLU A 306 -11.77 -10.37 -1.87
N TYR A 307 -11.51 -11.36 -1.00
CA TYR A 307 -10.29 -12.15 -1.10
C TYR A 307 -10.31 -13.04 -2.34
N ARG A 308 -9.19 -13.10 -3.08
CA ARG A 308 -9.16 -13.77 -4.39
C ARG A 308 -9.11 -15.30 -4.31
N HIS A 309 -8.50 -15.87 -3.28
CA HIS A 309 -8.07 -17.27 -3.29
C HIS A 309 -8.88 -18.20 -2.39
N GLY A 310 -10.07 -17.80 -1.95
CA GLY A 310 -10.94 -18.68 -1.17
C GLY A 310 -11.66 -17.96 -0.04
N GLY A 311 -11.99 -18.72 1.00
CA GLY A 311 -12.64 -18.22 2.20
C GLY A 311 -11.64 -17.91 3.32
N TYR A 312 -12.12 -17.99 4.56
CA TYR A 312 -11.32 -17.70 5.73
C TYR A 312 -10.11 -18.63 5.90
N GLY A 313 -10.25 -19.92 5.63
CA GLY A 313 -9.14 -20.88 5.80
C GLY A 313 -7.94 -20.56 4.90
N GLU A 314 -8.19 -20.28 3.62
CA GLU A 314 -7.13 -19.93 2.66
C GLU A 314 -6.56 -18.53 2.92
N LEU A 315 -7.34 -17.62 3.52
CA LEU A 315 -6.85 -16.33 3.97
C LEU A 315 -5.93 -16.47 5.18
N ASP A 316 -6.31 -17.26 6.18
CA ASP A 316 -5.51 -17.52 7.38
C ASP A 316 -4.15 -18.14 7.03
N GLU A 317 -4.13 -19.15 6.14
CA GLU A 317 -2.88 -19.74 5.64
C GLU A 317 -1.99 -18.71 4.94
N TYR A 318 -2.58 -17.82 4.14
CA TYR A 318 -1.86 -16.77 3.45
C TYR A 318 -1.26 -15.75 4.43
N VAL A 319 -2.04 -15.33 5.43
CA VAL A 319 -1.64 -14.40 6.48
C VAL A 319 -0.51 -15.00 7.31
N GLN A 320 -0.62 -16.26 7.74
CA GLN A 320 0.42 -16.97 8.48
C GLN A 320 1.73 -17.05 7.69
N LYS A 321 1.67 -17.45 6.41
CA LYS A 321 2.85 -17.50 5.54
C LYS A 321 3.52 -16.15 5.42
N ARG A 322 2.73 -15.08 5.30
CA ARG A 322 3.27 -13.72 5.25
C ARG A 322 3.84 -13.25 6.57
N ALA A 323 3.24 -13.60 7.69
CA ALA A 323 3.77 -13.29 9.02
C ALA A 323 5.17 -13.90 9.22
N MET A 324 5.37 -15.14 8.76
CA MET A 324 6.70 -15.79 8.78
C MET A 324 7.74 -15.04 7.94
N ILE A 325 7.39 -14.67 6.70
CA ILE A 325 8.28 -13.92 5.79
C ILE A 325 8.62 -12.55 6.38
N ARG A 326 7.63 -11.90 6.99
CA ARG A 326 7.75 -10.57 7.58
C ARG A 326 8.70 -10.54 8.78
N ALA A 327 8.80 -11.66 9.51
CA ALA A 327 9.63 -11.80 10.70
C ALA A 327 9.46 -10.62 11.70
N GLY A 328 8.22 -10.16 11.88
CA GLY A 328 7.85 -9.05 12.78
C GLY A 328 8.18 -7.63 12.29
N LYS A 329 8.72 -7.44 11.09
CA LYS A 329 9.00 -6.11 10.54
C LYS A 329 7.82 -5.57 9.76
N ASP A 330 7.34 -4.37 10.00
CA ASP A 330 6.37 -3.76 9.09
C ASP A 330 7.08 -3.12 7.88
N PRO A 331 6.97 -3.69 6.66
CA PRO A 331 7.64 -3.13 5.49
C PRO A 331 7.02 -1.82 4.99
N VAL A 332 5.77 -1.51 5.37
CA VAL A 332 5.04 -0.33 4.89
C VAL A 332 4.96 0.79 5.93
N ALA A 333 5.22 0.54 7.20
CA ALA A 333 5.15 1.55 8.28
C ALA A 333 5.98 2.83 8.04
N GLY A 334 7.08 2.76 7.28
CA GLY A 334 7.86 3.95 6.90
C GLY A 334 7.15 4.82 5.85
N MET A 335 6.43 4.16 4.94
CA MET A 335 5.64 4.80 3.89
C MET A 335 4.32 5.34 4.45
N GLU A 336 3.66 4.60 5.33
CA GLU A 336 2.41 5.01 5.98
C GLU A 336 2.57 6.31 6.76
N ARG A 337 3.60 6.42 7.60
CA ARG A 337 3.92 7.68 8.30
C ARG A 337 4.12 8.88 7.38
N ALA A 338 4.62 8.65 6.16
CA ALA A 338 4.75 9.72 5.18
C ALA A 338 3.40 10.07 4.54
N LEU A 339 2.52 9.09 4.33
CA LEU A 339 1.18 9.28 3.81
C LEU A 339 0.24 9.95 4.81
N GLU A 340 0.28 9.56 6.09
CA GLU A 340 -0.45 10.24 7.16
C GLU A 340 -0.13 11.74 7.20
N ALA A 341 1.16 12.10 7.06
CA ALA A 341 1.58 13.49 7.00
C ALA A 341 1.04 14.23 5.76
N ASN A 342 0.75 13.53 4.65
CA ASN A 342 0.10 14.13 3.48
C ASN A 342 -1.40 14.36 3.70
N LEU A 343 -2.09 13.46 4.42
CA LEU A 343 -3.52 13.62 4.68
C LEU A 343 -3.81 14.91 5.48
N ALA A 344 -2.86 15.36 6.28
CA ALA A 344 -2.95 16.62 7.04
C ALA A 344 -2.67 17.88 6.19
N LEU A 345 -2.24 17.74 4.93
CA LEU A 345 -2.05 18.87 4.02
C LEU A 345 -3.36 19.22 3.32
N PRO A 346 -3.55 20.49 2.91
CA PRO A 346 -4.70 20.88 2.11
C PRO A 346 -4.76 20.08 0.81
N GLU A 347 -5.98 19.79 0.35
CA GLU A 347 -6.18 19.07 -0.90
C GLU A 347 -5.57 19.80 -2.08
N LYS A 348 -5.11 19.01 -3.05
CA LYS A 348 -4.65 19.55 -4.33
C LYS A 348 -5.84 20.05 -5.11
N ILE A 349 -5.70 21.22 -5.71
CA ILE A 349 -6.72 21.84 -6.56
C ILE A 349 -7.08 20.88 -7.71
N GLU A 350 -6.12 20.14 -8.25
CA GLU A 350 -6.35 19.17 -9.31
C GLU A 350 -7.25 17.99 -8.87
N ASP A 351 -7.12 17.55 -7.62
CA ASP A 351 -7.98 16.50 -7.05
C ASP A 351 -9.41 17.01 -6.85
N VAL A 352 -9.55 18.25 -6.36
CA VAL A 352 -10.85 18.93 -6.21
C VAL A 352 -11.55 19.09 -7.56
N ILE A 353 -10.83 19.54 -8.59
CA ILE A 353 -11.34 19.67 -9.96
C ILE A 353 -11.76 18.30 -10.49
N ASP A 354 -10.95 17.26 -10.31
CA ASP A 354 -11.29 15.92 -10.80
C ASP A 354 -12.54 15.34 -10.12
N ILE A 355 -12.69 15.56 -8.81
CA ILE A 355 -13.90 15.17 -8.06
C ILE A 355 -15.10 15.95 -8.59
N HIS A 356 -14.97 17.27 -8.77
CA HIS A 356 -16.01 18.11 -9.31
C HIS A 356 -16.45 17.64 -10.69
N ASP A 357 -15.50 17.51 -11.62
CA ASP A 357 -15.70 17.03 -12.99
C ASP A 357 -16.38 15.66 -12.96
N THR A 358 -16.00 14.75 -12.06
CA THR A 358 -16.54 13.38 -12.04
C THR A 358 -18.00 13.32 -11.57
N PHE A 359 -18.40 14.10 -10.57
CA PHE A 359 -19.67 13.89 -9.86
C PHE A 359 -20.71 15.00 -10.02
N PHE A 360 -20.31 16.19 -10.47
CA PHE A 360 -21.19 17.33 -10.58
C PHE A 360 -21.33 17.70 -12.05
N PRO A 361 -22.56 17.67 -12.60
CA PRO A 361 -22.78 18.16 -13.96
C PRO A 361 -22.44 19.65 -14.01
N GLU A 362 -21.93 20.13 -15.15
CA GLU A 362 -21.86 21.56 -15.41
C GLU A 362 -23.29 22.11 -15.30
N GLN A 363 -23.55 22.92 -14.28
CA GLN A 363 -24.82 23.62 -14.16
C GLN A 363 -24.90 24.62 -15.31
N GLU A 364 -26.06 24.68 -15.96
CA GLU A 364 -26.38 25.69 -16.98
C GLU A 364 -26.03 27.08 -16.41
N ALA A 365 -25.07 27.75 -17.05
CA ALA A 365 -24.71 29.13 -16.77
C ALA A 365 -25.74 30.09 -17.38
#